data_AF-R7VHH4-F1
#
_entry.id   AF-R7VHH4-F1
#
_cell.length_a   1.000
_cell.length_b   1.000
_cell.length_c   1.000
_cell.angle_alpha   90.00
_cell.angle_beta   90.00
_cell.angle_gamma   90.00
#
_symmetry.space_group_name_H-M   'P 1'
#
loop_
_entity.id
_entity.type
_entity.pdbx_description
1 polymer ?
#
loop_
_entity_poly.entity_id
_entity_poly.type
_entity_poly.pdbx_seq_one_letter_code
_entity_poly.pdbx_strand_id
1 'polypeptide(L)'
;MSIFPSQFELDGTSGVILALYSTILSRGIAGVRSDMDDPMGKLMDDQWKCSQAMVNLLLTGRAACNVFNDVTETEDNVVMKGIQGRSEVGVLALAEHYKAGKVGTYLKTPRLPIWLIHSEKHFSVLFSLKKELLSDWKAERRFDLFYYDGLGRQQQEIRLTVAPTDDEMVPPLELCIRTKWCDAEIDWNGIDPIL
;
A
#
# COMPACT_ATOMS: atom_id res chain seq x y z
N MET A 1 -20.02 0.90 21.10
CA MET A 1 -20.62 1.39 19.84
C MET A 1 -20.67 0.20 18.90
N SER A 2 -21.84 -0.42 18.75
CA SER A 2 -22.03 -1.53 17.81
C SER A 2 -22.08 -0.95 16.40
N ILE A 3 -21.09 -1.29 15.57
CA ILE A 3 -21.12 -0.97 14.15
C ILE A 3 -22.12 -1.94 13.52
N PHE A 4 -23.10 -1.44 12.77
CA PHE A 4 -24.02 -2.28 11.99
C PHE A 4 -23.46 -2.40 10.58
N PRO A 5 -22.89 -3.55 10.18
CA PRO A 5 -22.26 -3.71 8.86
C PRO A 5 -23.23 -3.41 7.71
N SER A 6 -24.53 -3.68 7.92
CA SER A 6 -25.60 -3.37 6.97
C SER A 6 -25.69 -1.90 6.56
N GLN A 7 -25.25 -0.96 7.40
CA GLN A 7 -25.20 0.47 7.07
C GLN A 7 -24.08 0.82 6.08
N PHE A 8 -23.15 -0.09 5.84
CA PHE A 8 -22.00 0.07 4.94
C PHE A 8 -22.07 -0.84 3.72
N GLU A 9 -22.87 -1.91 3.77
CA GLU A 9 -22.93 -2.94 2.74
C GLU A 9 -24.15 -2.86 1.82
N LEU A 10 -25.26 -2.24 2.28
CA LEU A 10 -26.52 -2.21 1.54
C LEU A 10 -26.68 -0.91 0.73
N ASP A 11 -27.19 -1.05 -0.49
CA ASP A 11 -27.54 0.09 -1.35
C ASP A 11 -28.56 1.02 -0.67
N GLY A 12 -28.40 2.33 -0.88
CA GLY A 12 -29.29 3.35 -0.30
C GLY A 12 -29.05 3.66 1.18
N THR A 13 -28.08 3.01 1.83
CA THR A 13 -27.68 3.36 3.19
C THR A 13 -26.67 4.50 3.21
N SER A 14 -26.60 5.21 4.35
CA SER A 14 -25.76 6.42 4.49
C SER A 14 -24.45 6.18 5.23
N GLY A 15 -24.10 4.95 5.62
CA GLY A 15 -22.98 4.71 6.52
C GLY A 15 -21.64 5.20 5.98
N VAL A 16 -21.33 4.92 4.71
CA VAL A 16 -20.08 5.38 4.06
C VAL A 16 -20.02 6.92 4.01
N ILE A 17 -21.12 7.57 3.63
CA ILE A 17 -21.20 9.03 3.54
C ILE A 17 -21.06 9.68 4.92
N LEU A 18 -21.75 9.14 5.93
CA LEU A 18 -21.68 9.63 7.30
C LEU A 18 -20.30 9.41 7.91
N ALA A 19 -19.64 8.29 7.61
CA ALA A 19 -18.25 8.05 8.03
C ALA A 19 -17.29 9.06 7.39
N LEU A 20 -17.45 9.35 6.09
CA LEU A 20 -16.66 10.40 5.42
C LEU A 20 -16.89 11.76 6.09
N TYR A 21 -18.14 12.18 6.31
CA TYR A 21 -18.40 13.45 7.01
C TYR A 21 -17.82 13.46 8.43
N SER A 22 -17.93 12.35 9.16
CA SER A 22 -17.33 12.22 10.49
C SER A 22 -15.81 12.45 10.47
N THR A 23 -15.10 11.87 9.50
CA THR A 23 -13.65 12.07 9.36
C THR A 23 -13.28 13.50 8.94
N ILE A 24 -14.02 14.10 8.00
CA ILE A 24 -13.84 15.50 7.60
C ILE A 24 -14.04 16.44 8.79
N LEU A 25 -15.11 16.23 9.57
CA LEU A 25 -15.44 17.07 10.72
C LEU A 25 -14.47 16.87 11.88
N SER A 26 -13.96 15.65 12.07
CA SER A 26 -12.94 15.35 13.08
C SER A 26 -11.61 16.04 12.78
N ARG A 27 -11.20 16.11 11.50
CA ARG A 27 -10.02 16.90 11.08
C ARG A 27 -10.31 18.41 11.02
N GLY A 28 -11.57 18.77 10.77
CA GLY A 28 -12.04 20.13 10.54
C GLY A 28 -11.81 20.57 9.09
N ILE A 29 -12.77 21.31 8.51
CA ILE A 29 -12.72 21.73 7.09
C ILE A 29 -11.46 22.53 6.78
N ALA A 30 -11.07 23.46 7.66
CA ALA A 30 -9.85 24.25 7.49
C ALA A 30 -8.59 23.37 7.56
N GLY A 31 -8.59 22.35 8.43
CA GLY A 31 -7.50 21.39 8.55
C GLY A 31 -7.35 20.50 7.32
N VAL A 32 -8.48 20.02 6.77
CA VAL A 32 -8.48 19.27 5.51
C VAL A 32 -7.91 20.11 4.37
N ARG A 33 -8.37 21.36 4.22
CA ARG A 33 -7.85 22.26 3.17
C ARG A 33 -6.37 22.59 3.34
N SER A 34 -5.88 22.72 4.58
CA SER A 34 -4.47 23.01 4.83
C SER A 34 -3.56 21.79 4.67
N ASP A 35 -4.10 20.56 4.78
CA ASP A 35 -3.36 19.32 4.51
C ASP A 35 -3.12 19.09 3.01
N MET A 36 -4.04 19.55 2.16
CA MET A 36 -3.96 19.37 0.71
C MET A 36 -2.90 20.30 0.08
N ASP A 37 -2.37 19.89 -1.07
CA ASP A 37 -1.45 20.70 -1.88
C ASP A 37 -2.18 21.91 -2.49
N ASP A 38 -3.38 21.68 -3.04
CA ASP A 38 -4.31 22.73 -3.47
C ASP A 38 -5.47 22.85 -2.46
N PRO A 39 -5.60 23.99 -1.73
CA PRO A 39 -6.70 24.23 -0.81
C PRO A 39 -8.10 24.21 -1.47
N MET A 40 -8.18 24.43 -2.78
CA MET A 40 -9.41 24.36 -3.58
C MET A 40 -9.63 22.98 -4.22
N GLY A 41 -8.71 22.04 -4.00
CA GLY A 41 -8.85 20.67 -4.45
C GLY A 41 -10.08 19.98 -3.89
N LYS A 42 -10.58 18.97 -4.61
CA LYS A 42 -11.77 18.20 -4.22
C LYS A 42 -11.36 16.84 -3.64
N LEU A 43 -12.05 16.42 -2.58
CA LEU A 43 -11.86 15.07 -2.02
C LEU A 43 -12.41 13.96 -2.95
N MET A 44 -13.39 14.31 -3.78
CA MET A 44 -13.96 13.46 -4.81
C MET A 44 -13.92 14.20 -6.14
N ASP A 45 -13.46 13.53 -7.20
CA ASP A 45 -13.39 14.14 -8.53
C ASP A 45 -14.76 14.19 -9.23
N ASP A 46 -14.83 14.86 -10.37
CA ASP A 46 -16.06 15.02 -11.15
C ASP A 46 -16.53 13.70 -11.82
N GLN A 47 -15.75 12.62 -11.67
CA GLN A 47 -16.07 11.26 -12.10
C GLN A 47 -16.47 10.35 -10.93
N TRP A 48 -16.77 10.94 -9.75
CA TRP A 48 -17.18 10.24 -8.53
C TRP A 48 -16.11 9.33 -7.93
N LYS A 49 -14.83 9.57 -8.22
CA LYS A 49 -13.72 8.81 -7.64
C LYS A 49 -13.15 9.54 -6.44
N CYS A 50 -12.74 8.77 -5.44
CA CYS A 50 -12.00 9.34 -4.32
C CYS A 50 -10.62 9.83 -4.77
N SER A 51 -10.23 10.99 -4.28
CA SER A 51 -8.86 11.49 -4.40
C SER A 51 -7.93 10.75 -3.43
N GLN A 52 -6.63 10.80 -3.69
CA GLN A 52 -5.63 10.31 -2.74
C GLN A 52 -5.71 11.05 -1.38
N ALA A 53 -6.07 12.33 -1.39
CA ALA A 53 -6.29 13.12 -0.17
C ALA A 53 -7.43 12.55 0.69
N MET A 54 -8.54 12.13 0.08
CA MET A 54 -9.65 11.47 0.80
C MET A 54 -9.22 10.13 1.38
N VAL A 55 -8.46 9.33 0.62
CA VAL A 55 -7.93 8.04 1.09
C VAL A 55 -6.99 8.25 2.28
N ASN A 56 -6.05 9.19 2.16
CA ASN A 56 -5.11 9.50 3.24
C ASN A 56 -5.81 10.09 4.47
N LEU A 57 -6.89 10.86 4.30
CA LEU A 57 -7.71 11.34 5.40
C LEU A 57 -8.30 10.18 6.19
N LEU A 58 -8.81 9.15 5.51
CA LEU A 58 -9.36 7.96 6.14
C LEU A 58 -8.27 7.11 6.84
N LEU A 59 -7.08 7.01 6.25
CA LEU A 59 -5.99 6.18 6.77
C LEU A 59 -5.21 6.84 7.92
N THR A 60 -5.03 8.16 7.86
CA THR A 60 -4.07 8.88 8.72
C THR A 60 -4.70 10.04 9.51
N GLY A 61 -5.96 10.38 9.23
CA GLY A 61 -6.62 11.56 9.78
C GLY A 61 -6.15 12.88 9.14
N ARG A 62 -5.31 12.84 8.09
CA ARG A 62 -4.82 14.02 7.37
C ARG A 62 -5.00 13.86 5.86
N ALA A 63 -5.45 14.93 5.20
CA ALA A 63 -5.77 14.91 3.76
C ALA A 63 -4.56 15.23 2.86
N ALA A 64 -3.39 14.65 3.15
CA ALA A 64 -2.20 14.82 2.32
C ALA A 64 -2.45 14.24 0.92
N CYS A 65 -2.06 14.94 -0.14
CA CYS A 65 -2.32 14.50 -1.51
C CYS A 65 -1.41 13.36 -1.96
N ASN A 66 -0.30 13.12 -1.26
CA ASN A 66 0.75 12.21 -1.71
C ASN A 66 1.00 11.08 -0.72
N VAL A 67 1.65 10.02 -1.22
CA VAL A 67 1.96 8.79 -0.47
C VAL A 67 3.43 8.68 -0.05
N PHE A 68 4.27 9.66 -0.38
CA PHE A 68 5.65 9.74 0.12
C PHE A 68 5.72 10.27 1.56
N ASN A 69 6.89 10.22 2.18
CA ASN A 69 7.10 10.71 3.55
C ASN A 69 7.25 12.24 3.60
N ASP A 70 6.73 12.82 4.67
CA ASP A 70 6.93 14.21 5.06
C ASP A 70 6.55 15.20 3.96
N VAL A 71 7.33 16.24 3.76
CA VAL A 71 7.10 17.27 2.74
C VAL A 71 8.27 17.24 1.78
N THR A 72 8.00 17.32 0.49
CA THR A 72 9.03 17.49 -0.54
C THR A 72 8.77 18.77 -1.30
N GLU A 73 9.83 19.31 -1.90
CA GLU A 73 9.76 20.47 -2.77
C GLU A 73 10.25 20.04 -4.16
N THR A 74 9.55 20.48 -5.21
CA THR A 74 9.98 20.26 -6.60
C THR A 74 11.06 21.25 -7.00
N GLU A 75 11.72 21.02 -8.14
CA GLU A 75 12.69 21.98 -8.70
C GLU A 75 12.08 23.38 -8.96
N ASP A 76 10.76 23.44 -9.18
CA ASP A 76 9.99 24.67 -9.37
C ASP A 76 9.56 25.35 -8.05
N ASN A 77 10.10 24.93 -6.91
CA ASN A 77 9.72 25.40 -5.56
C ASN A 77 8.24 25.14 -5.20
N VAL A 78 7.65 24.08 -5.77
CA VAL A 78 6.30 23.65 -5.39
C VAL A 78 6.39 22.70 -4.22
N VAL A 79 5.82 23.11 -3.09
CA VAL A 79 5.74 22.30 -1.88
C VAL A 79 4.64 21.25 -2.05
N MET A 80 5.02 19.98 -1.97
CA MET A 80 4.10 18.84 -2.01
C MET A 80 4.10 18.12 -0.66
N LYS A 81 2.92 17.91 -0.10
CA LYS A 81 2.71 17.35 1.24
C LYS A 81 2.43 15.85 1.13
N GLY A 82 3.24 15.08 1.83
CA GLY A 82 3.10 13.65 2.03
C GLY A 82 2.68 13.32 3.47
N ILE A 83 2.88 12.06 3.83
CA ILE A 83 2.47 11.48 5.09
C ILE A 83 3.43 11.90 6.20
N GLN A 84 2.90 12.40 7.33
CA GLN A 84 3.70 13.03 8.40
C GLN A 84 4.16 12.06 9.50
N GLY A 85 3.96 10.76 9.31
CA GLY A 85 4.34 9.74 10.29
C GLY A 85 3.76 8.37 9.98
N ARG A 86 4.35 7.35 10.60
CA ARG A 86 3.96 5.94 10.37
C ARG A 86 2.46 5.74 10.62
N SER A 87 1.78 5.14 9.66
CA SER A 87 0.34 4.85 9.71
C SER A 87 0.05 3.49 10.39
N GLU A 88 -1.17 3.32 10.89
CA GLU A 88 -1.67 2.01 11.34
C GLU A 88 -1.85 1.05 10.17
N VAL A 89 -2.41 1.55 9.07
CA VAL A 89 -2.67 0.81 7.82
C VAL A 89 -1.80 1.37 6.71
N GLY A 90 -1.19 0.48 5.93
CA GLY A 90 -0.26 0.82 4.87
C GLY A 90 -0.92 0.98 3.51
N VAL A 91 -0.11 1.30 2.51
CA VAL A 91 -0.52 1.36 1.11
C VAL A 91 0.51 0.65 0.25
N LEU A 92 0.05 -0.13 -0.72
CA LEU A 92 0.84 -0.62 -1.85
C LEU A 92 0.16 -0.15 -3.14
N ALA A 93 0.90 0.51 -4.02
CA ALA A 93 0.32 1.12 -5.22
C ALA A 93 1.00 0.59 -6.49
N LEU A 94 0.19 0.22 -7.48
CA LEU A 94 0.67 -0.23 -8.79
C LEU A 94 1.49 0.85 -9.50
N ALA A 95 1.17 2.13 -9.28
CA ALA A 95 1.93 3.26 -9.82
C ALA A 95 3.42 3.20 -9.47
N GLU A 96 3.78 2.65 -8.30
CA GLU A 96 5.17 2.49 -7.88
C GLU A 96 5.93 1.50 -8.77
N HIS A 97 5.28 0.43 -9.24
CA HIS A 97 5.87 -0.51 -10.19
C HIS A 97 6.20 0.18 -11.53
N TYR A 98 5.31 1.06 -11.98
CA TYR A 98 5.54 1.88 -13.17
C TYR A 98 6.48 3.08 -12.94
N LYS A 99 7.10 3.18 -11.76
CA LYS A 99 7.98 4.28 -11.36
C LYS A 99 7.29 5.66 -11.38
N ALA A 100 5.95 5.68 -11.31
CA ALA A 100 5.13 6.87 -11.27
C ALA A 100 4.86 7.30 -9.81
N GLY A 101 5.95 7.62 -9.10
CA GLY A 101 5.93 7.98 -7.68
C GLY A 101 6.26 6.81 -6.74
N LYS A 102 6.83 7.14 -5.58
CA LYS A 102 7.28 6.17 -4.58
C LYS A 102 6.40 6.22 -3.34
N VAL A 103 5.99 5.06 -2.83
CA VAL A 103 5.28 4.98 -1.55
C VAL A 103 6.30 5.11 -0.43
N GLY A 104 6.09 6.08 0.46
CA GLY A 104 6.94 6.36 1.59
C GLY A 104 6.90 5.24 2.64
N THR A 105 7.96 5.11 3.44
CA THR A 105 8.06 4.07 4.48
C THR A 105 6.98 4.18 5.55
N TYR A 106 6.43 5.37 5.78
CA TYR A 106 5.30 5.55 6.70
C TYR A 106 4.03 4.80 6.30
N LEU A 107 3.86 4.51 5.01
CA LEU A 107 2.80 3.67 4.46
C LEU A 107 3.29 2.29 4.02
N LYS A 108 4.55 2.15 3.61
CA LYS A 108 5.09 0.85 3.16
C LYS A 108 5.25 -0.12 4.32
N THR A 109 5.70 0.37 5.48
CA THR A 109 5.88 -0.39 6.72
C THR A 109 4.91 0.11 7.79
N PRO A 110 3.60 -0.19 7.70
CA PRO A 110 2.60 0.24 8.68
C PRO A 110 2.81 -0.40 10.06
N ARG A 111 2.03 -0.01 11.07
CA ARG A 111 2.08 -0.64 12.42
C ARG A 111 1.26 -1.92 12.54
N LEU A 112 0.25 -2.09 11.69
CA LEU A 112 -0.51 -3.32 11.55
C LEU A 112 -0.23 -3.92 10.17
N PRO A 113 -0.16 -5.26 10.03
CA PRO A 113 0.12 -5.91 8.76
C PRO A 113 -1.12 -5.88 7.86
N ILE A 114 -1.60 -4.68 7.56
CA ILE A 114 -2.79 -4.39 6.75
C ILE A 114 -2.37 -3.31 5.75
N TRP A 115 -2.63 -3.55 4.48
CA TRP A 115 -2.33 -2.63 3.39
C TRP A 115 -3.56 -2.45 2.51
N LEU A 116 -3.83 -1.19 2.17
CA LEU A 116 -4.70 -0.85 1.07
C LEU A 116 -3.91 -1.02 -0.24
N ILE A 117 -4.44 -1.81 -1.15
CA ILE A 117 -3.89 -1.98 -2.50
C ILE A 117 -4.55 -0.96 -3.41
N HIS A 118 -3.76 -0.13 -4.08
CA HIS A 118 -4.22 0.78 -5.11
C HIS A 118 -3.76 0.27 -6.48
N SER A 119 -4.69 -0.31 -7.23
CA SER A 119 -4.44 -0.84 -8.56
C SER A 119 -5.33 -0.12 -9.57
N GLU A 120 -4.72 0.69 -10.44
CA GLU A 120 -5.40 1.51 -11.45
C GLU A 120 -6.44 2.48 -10.86
N LYS A 121 -7.72 2.10 -10.85
CA LYS A 121 -8.85 2.88 -10.33
C LYS A 121 -9.58 2.15 -9.20
N HIS A 122 -8.97 1.08 -8.70
CA HIS A 122 -9.59 0.16 -7.76
C HIS A 122 -8.78 0.05 -6.48
N PHE A 123 -9.50 -0.05 -5.37
CA PHE A 123 -8.93 -0.25 -4.05
C PHE A 123 -9.40 -1.57 -3.46
N SER A 124 -8.46 -2.33 -2.93
CA SER A 124 -8.72 -3.60 -2.23
C SER A 124 -7.84 -3.68 -0.99
N VAL A 125 -8.04 -4.69 -0.15
CA VAL A 125 -7.30 -4.85 1.11
C VAL A 125 -6.48 -6.13 1.07
N LEU A 126 -5.24 -6.02 1.54
CA LEU A 126 -4.34 -7.15 1.74
C LEU A 126 -3.84 -7.11 3.19
N PHE A 127 -3.91 -8.23 3.91
CA PHE A 127 -3.43 -8.27 5.30
C PHE A 127 -2.80 -9.60 5.66
N SER A 128 -1.96 -9.61 6.70
CA SER A 128 -1.45 -10.83 7.33
C SER A 128 -2.00 -10.98 8.73
N LEU A 129 -2.13 -12.23 9.19
CA LEU A 129 -2.44 -12.54 10.58
C LEU A 129 -1.19 -12.50 11.48
N LYS A 130 0.01 -12.48 10.90
CA LYS A 130 1.29 -12.46 11.62
C LYS A 130 1.78 -11.02 11.78
N LYS A 131 1.74 -10.49 13.00
CA LYS A 131 2.22 -9.13 13.28
C LYS A 131 3.75 -9.04 13.19
N GLU A 132 4.44 -10.14 13.44
CA GLU A 132 5.89 -10.29 13.39
C GLU A 132 6.46 -9.97 12.00
N LEU A 133 5.63 -10.06 10.95
CA LEU A 133 5.98 -9.67 9.58
C LEU A 133 6.53 -8.24 9.46
N LEU A 134 6.19 -7.36 10.41
CA LEU A 134 6.62 -5.95 10.40
C LEU A 134 7.92 -5.68 11.16
N SER A 135 8.52 -6.71 11.79
CA SER A 135 9.66 -6.54 12.70
C SER A 135 10.66 -7.70 12.72
N ASP A 136 10.30 -8.87 12.21
CA ASP A 136 11.15 -10.07 12.19
C ASP A 136 11.40 -10.53 10.74
N TRP A 137 12.64 -10.34 10.28
CA TRP A 137 13.09 -10.77 8.95
C TRP A 137 12.90 -12.27 8.72
N LYS A 138 12.85 -13.11 9.77
CA LYS A 138 12.57 -14.55 9.61
C LYS A 138 11.12 -14.79 9.23
N ALA A 139 10.19 -13.97 9.73
CA ALA A 139 8.78 -14.05 9.38
C ALA A 139 8.54 -13.65 7.91
N GLU A 140 9.40 -12.80 7.35
CA GLU A 140 9.37 -12.39 5.93
C GLU A 140 9.79 -13.52 4.97
N ARG A 141 10.43 -14.60 5.45
CA ARG A 141 10.87 -15.72 4.58
C ARG A 141 9.71 -16.52 4.02
N ARG A 142 8.58 -16.65 4.72
CA ARG A 142 7.40 -17.34 4.20
C ARG A 142 6.18 -16.99 5.05
N PHE A 143 5.21 -16.35 4.43
CA PHE A 143 4.03 -15.88 5.14
C PHE A 143 2.81 -15.89 4.23
N ASP A 144 1.64 -15.82 4.86
CA ASP A 144 0.38 -15.73 4.15
C ASP A 144 -0.17 -14.32 4.24
N LEU A 145 -0.76 -13.90 3.12
CA LEU A 145 -1.57 -12.71 2.99
C LEU A 145 -2.99 -13.12 2.60
N PHE A 146 -3.96 -12.37 3.10
CA PHE A 146 -5.38 -12.52 2.81
C PHE A 146 -5.83 -11.31 2.01
N TYR A 147 -6.41 -11.58 0.84
CA TYR A 147 -6.86 -10.56 -0.09
C TYR A 147 -8.39 -10.44 -0.01
N TYR A 148 -8.86 -9.19 0.04
CA TYR A 148 -10.29 -8.88 0.06
C TYR A 148 -10.64 -7.74 -0.91
N ASP A 149 -11.59 -8.03 -1.80
CA ASP A 149 -12.16 -7.08 -2.75
C ASP A 149 -13.66 -6.86 -2.51
N GLY A 150 -14.01 -5.65 -2.06
CA GLY A 150 -15.40 -5.27 -1.80
C GLY A 150 -16.26 -5.08 -3.04
N LEU A 151 -15.69 -4.67 -4.19
CA LEU A 151 -16.47 -4.51 -5.43
C LEU A 151 -16.78 -5.85 -6.08
N GLY A 152 -15.89 -6.83 -5.92
CA GLY A 152 -16.07 -8.17 -6.46
C GLY A 152 -17.15 -9.01 -5.77
N ARG A 153 -17.78 -8.52 -4.68
CA ARG A 153 -18.65 -9.31 -3.79
C ARG A 153 -18.03 -10.66 -3.48
N GLN A 154 -16.76 -10.66 -3.10
CA GLN A 154 -15.98 -11.86 -2.87
C GLN A 154 -16.68 -12.81 -1.89
N GLN A 155 -16.94 -14.04 -2.32
CA GLN A 155 -17.67 -15.05 -1.54
C GLN A 155 -16.74 -16.02 -0.80
N GLN A 156 -15.48 -16.12 -1.23
CA GLN A 156 -14.50 -17.06 -0.70
C GLN A 156 -13.25 -16.33 -0.23
N GLU A 157 -12.60 -16.88 0.80
CA GLU A 157 -11.30 -16.39 1.26
C GLU A 157 -10.25 -16.59 0.15
N ILE A 158 -9.48 -15.53 -0.14
CA ILE A 158 -8.33 -15.59 -1.04
C ILE A 158 -7.07 -15.49 -0.18
N ARG A 159 -6.35 -16.60 -0.06
CA ARG A 159 -5.08 -16.71 0.65
C ARG A 159 -3.92 -16.80 -0.35
N LEU A 160 -2.95 -15.91 -0.20
CA LEU A 160 -1.73 -15.84 -1.00
C LEU A 160 -0.54 -16.18 -0.12
N THR A 161 0.20 -17.25 -0.44
CA THR A 161 1.46 -17.54 0.24
C THR A 161 2.59 -16.81 -0.47
N VAL A 162 3.25 -15.90 0.24
CA VAL A 162 4.48 -15.24 -0.21
C VAL A 162 5.65 -16.03 0.33
N ALA A 163 6.53 -16.45 -0.56
CA ALA A 163 7.80 -17.07 -0.26
C ALA A 163 8.82 -16.56 -1.29
N PRO A 164 10.12 -16.49 -0.95
CA PRO A 164 11.19 -16.39 -1.93
C PRO A 164 10.94 -17.45 -3.00
N THR A 165 11.01 -17.04 -4.25
CA THR A 165 11.20 -17.99 -5.33
C THR A 165 12.61 -18.55 -5.19
N ASP A 166 12.76 -19.87 -5.29
CA ASP A 166 14.09 -20.52 -5.41
C ASP A 166 14.79 -20.17 -6.76
N ASP A 167 14.22 -19.25 -7.55
CA ASP A 167 14.75 -18.76 -8.83
C ASP A 167 16.07 -17.98 -8.73
N GLU A 168 16.69 -17.91 -7.56
CA GLU A 168 18.12 -17.59 -7.41
C GLU A 168 18.80 -18.45 -6.36
N MET A 169 18.53 -19.77 -6.30
CA MET A 169 19.53 -20.67 -5.72
C MET A 169 20.66 -20.86 -6.72
N VAL A 170 21.37 -19.77 -7.00
CA VAL A 170 22.62 -19.78 -7.75
C VAL A 170 23.58 -20.66 -6.93
N PRO A 171 24.03 -21.81 -7.46
CA PRO A 171 24.97 -22.69 -6.77
C PRO A 171 26.14 -21.89 -6.19
N PRO A 172 26.63 -22.18 -4.98
CA PRO A 172 27.77 -21.48 -4.41
C PRO A 172 28.98 -21.42 -5.37
N LEU A 173 29.14 -22.44 -6.22
CA LEU A 173 30.15 -22.48 -7.26
C LEU A 173 29.96 -21.41 -8.35
N GLU A 174 28.73 -21.17 -8.80
CA GLU A 174 28.44 -20.13 -9.78
C GLU A 174 28.71 -18.73 -9.22
N LEU A 175 28.39 -18.51 -7.94
CA LEU A 175 28.74 -17.27 -7.24
C LEU A 175 30.25 -17.07 -7.22
N CYS A 176 31.03 -18.12 -6.94
CA CYS A 176 32.49 -18.08 -7.01
C CYS A 176 33.00 -17.74 -8.42
N ILE A 177 32.43 -18.33 -9.48
CA ILE A 177 32.82 -18.06 -10.88
C ILE A 177 32.56 -16.60 -11.25
N ARG A 178 31.41 -16.04 -10.83
CA ARG A 178 31.04 -14.65 -11.13
C ARG A 178 31.91 -13.60 -10.41
N THR A 179 32.67 -13.99 -9.38
CA THR A 179 33.69 -13.09 -8.79
C THR A 179 34.82 -12.75 -9.77
N LYS A 180 35.07 -13.63 -10.75
CA LYS A 180 36.11 -13.46 -11.77
C LYS A 180 35.54 -13.00 -13.11
N TRP A 181 34.36 -13.49 -13.47
CA TRP A 181 33.66 -13.11 -14.70
C TRP A 181 32.27 -12.60 -14.36
N CYS A 182 32.18 -11.30 -14.10
CA CYS A 182 30.91 -10.65 -13.80
C CYS A 182 29.89 -10.91 -14.91
N ASP A 183 28.67 -11.26 -14.52
CA ASP A 183 27.51 -11.49 -15.40
C ASP A 183 27.60 -12.72 -16.34
N ALA A 184 28.51 -13.67 -16.09
CA ALA A 184 28.56 -14.92 -16.85
C ALA A 184 27.34 -15.82 -16.61
N GLU A 185 26.74 -16.30 -17.69
CA GLU A 185 25.75 -17.40 -17.71
C GLU A 185 26.49 -18.75 -17.63
N ILE A 186 25.99 -19.69 -16.83
CA ILE A 186 26.69 -20.94 -16.50
C ILE A 186 25.76 -22.11 -16.83
N ASP A 187 26.15 -22.92 -17.81
CA ASP A 187 25.44 -24.13 -18.23
C ASP A 187 26.10 -25.38 -17.62
N TRP A 188 25.30 -26.18 -16.91
CA TRP A 188 25.74 -27.43 -16.28
C TRP A 188 25.66 -28.65 -17.22
N ASN A 189 25.32 -28.45 -18.50
CA ASN A 189 25.35 -29.48 -19.56
C ASN A 189 24.54 -30.74 -19.21
N GLY A 190 23.37 -30.56 -18.60
CA GLY A 190 22.48 -31.66 -18.22
C GLY A 190 22.84 -32.37 -16.91
N ILE A 191 23.78 -31.83 -16.13
CA ILE A 191 24.07 -32.26 -14.76
C ILE A 191 23.30 -31.37 -13.78
N ASP A 192 22.74 -31.95 -12.72
CA ASP A 192 22.07 -31.18 -11.67
C ASP A 192 23.09 -30.27 -10.94
N PRO A 193 22.80 -28.96 -10.79
CA PRO A 193 23.68 -28.04 -10.09
C PRO A 193 23.92 -28.44 -8.62
N ILE A 194 25.17 -28.30 -8.16
CA ILE A 194 25.57 -28.68 -6.81
C ILE A 194 25.24 -27.56 -5.83
N LEU A 195 24.30 -27.83 -4.92
CA LEU A 195 23.80 -26.89 -3.89
C LEU A 195 24.68 -26.88 -2.63
#